data_AF-A0A536BME7-F1
#
_entry.id   AF-A0A536BME7-F1
#
_cell.length_a   1.000
_cell.length_b   1.000
_cell.length_c   1.000
_cell.angle_alpha   90.00
_cell.angle_beta   90.00
_cell.angle_gamma   90.00
#
_symmetry.space_group_name_H-M   'P 1'
#
loop_
_entity.id
_entity.type
_entity.pdbx_description
1 polymer ?
#
loop_
_entity_poly.entity_id
_entity_poly.type
_entity_poly.pdbx_seq_one_letter_code
_entity_poly.pdbx_strand_id
1 'polypeptide(L)'
;TRMVGATIMAHGDDQGMVLPPNVAPVQVVVIPISRTDEERAAVEAALEPLEQELRTVMTASGPLRWQVDRREESPGFKFNHWELRGVPLRLEIGPRDVAAEQAVLVRRLDRAKETLSLNAIGGQLAGRLAGYQQEVFQRAIAFRAANSHEVDDYDTFKATVEERGGFLYAHWCGDSTCERQINEETGATIRVIPFESSGGPGKCLIDGRPSSQRVLFARAY
;
A
#
# COMPACT_ATOMS: atom_id res chain seq x y z
N THR A 1 17.25 4.63 0.14
CA THR A 1 16.25 5.17 1.10
C THR A 1 15.02 5.79 0.44
N ARG A 2 15.11 6.45 -0.72
CA ARG A 2 13.94 7.01 -1.45
C ARG A 2 12.80 6.01 -1.70
N MET A 3 13.12 4.75 -1.98
CA MET A 3 12.12 3.69 -2.15
C MET A 3 11.25 3.47 -0.91
N VAL A 4 11.82 3.63 0.29
CA VAL A 4 11.06 3.51 1.54
C VAL A 4 10.05 4.65 1.67
N GLY A 5 10.49 5.88 1.40
CA GLY A 5 9.60 7.05 1.36
C GLY A 5 8.50 6.89 0.31
N ALA A 6 8.82 6.40 -0.88
CA ALA A 6 7.85 6.14 -1.93
C ALA A 6 6.79 5.11 -1.50
N THR A 7 7.18 3.99 -0.88
CA THR A 7 6.23 3.00 -0.35
C THR A 7 5.31 3.60 0.71
N ILE A 8 5.83 4.43 1.62
CA ILE A 8 5.03 5.09 2.65
C ILE A 8 4.03 6.07 2.02
N MET A 9 4.48 6.94 1.13
CA MET A 9 3.62 7.95 0.49
C MET A 9 2.59 7.33 -0.47
N ALA A 10 2.94 6.25 -1.18
CA ALA A 10 2.04 5.64 -2.16
C ALA A 10 0.88 4.84 -1.54
N HIS A 11 1.02 4.42 -0.28
CA HIS A 11 0.05 3.52 0.35
C HIS A 11 -0.58 4.09 1.63
N GLY A 12 0.07 5.04 2.30
CA GLY A 12 -0.42 5.65 3.53
C GLY A 12 -1.81 6.26 3.38
N ASP A 13 -2.48 6.39 4.52
CA ASP A 13 -3.80 7.01 4.65
C ASP A 13 -3.83 7.94 5.88
N ASP A 14 -4.98 8.54 6.15
CA ASP A 14 -5.18 9.46 7.29
C ASP A 14 -4.94 8.80 8.67
N GLN A 15 -4.86 7.47 8.71
CA GLN A 15 -4.66 6.69 9.93
C GLN A 15 -3.22 6.20 10.07
N GLY A 16 -2.34 6.53 9.12
CA GLY A 16 -0.91 6.27 9.16
C GLY A 16 -0.42 5.41 8.01
N MET A 17 0.59 4.59 8.29
CA MET A 17 1.18 3.73 7.26
C MET A 17 0.24 2.59 6.88
N VAL A 18 0.33 2.16 5.63
CA VAL A 18 -0.25 0.92 5.12
C VAL A 18 0.88 0.19 4.41
N LEU A 19 1.39 -0.88 5.01
CA LEU A 19 2.55 -1.57 4.45
C LEU A 19 2.14 -2.77 3.60
N PRO A 20 2.73 -2.95 2.41
CA PRO A 20 2.61 -4.20 1.68
C PRO A 20 3.23 -5.35 2.51
N PRO A 21 2.53 -6.49 2.67
CA PRO A 21 2.99 -7.63 3.47
C PRO A 21 4.40 -8.11 3.17
N ASN A 22 4.87 -8.02 1.93
CA ASN A 22 6.20 -8.50 1.55
C ASN A 22 7.34 -7.67 2.16
N VAL A 23 7.07 -6.41 2.53
CA VAL A 23 8.05 -5.48 3.11
C VAL A 23 7.72 -5.08 4.55
N ALA A 24 6.55 -5.46 5.06
CA ALA A 24 6.14 -5.15 6.43
C ALA A 24 7.04 -5.87 7.45
N PRO A 25 7.67 -5.17 8.41
CA PRO A 25 8.50 -5.81 9.45
C PRO A 25 7.71 -6.80 10.30
N VAL A 26 6.46 -6.45 10.60
CA VAL A 26 5.46 -7.32 11.22
C VAL A 26 4.29 -7.42 10.25
N GLN A 27 3.95 -8.62 9.82
CA GLN A 27 2.84 -8.91 8.91
C GLN A 27 1.54 -9.15 9.68
N VAL A 28 1.65 -9.83 10.82
CA VAL A 28 0.52 -10.16 11.71
C VAL A 28 0.87 -9.78 13.14
N VAL A 29 0.04 -8.96 13.78
CA VAL A 29 0.14 -8.76 15.22
C VAL A 29 -0.99 -9.49 15.93
N VAL A 30 -0.66 -10.23 16.98
CA VAL A 30 -1.62 -10.89 17.87
C VAL A 30 -1.79 -10.04 19.13
N ILE A 31 -3.03 -9.74 19.49
CA ILE A 31 -3.36 -8.91 20.64
C ILE A 31 -4.24 -9.73 21.58
N PRO A 32 -3.65 -10.28 22.66
CA PRO A 32 -4.42 -10.86 23.75
C PRO A 32 -5.21 -9.77 24.47
N ILE A 33 -6.46 -10.06 24.78
CA ILE A 33 -7.38 -9.18 25.50
C ILE A 33 -7.83 -9.92 26.75
N SER A 34 -7.60 -9.32 27.93
CA SER A 34 -8.01 -9.86 29.23
C SER A 34 -8.29 -8.73 30.19
N ARG A 35 -9.17 -8.96 31.17
CA ARG A 35 -9.49 -8.02 32.26
C ARG A 35 -9.08 -8.56 33.63
N THR A 36 -9.01 -9.88 33.79
CA THR A 36 -8.57 -10.54 35.03
C THR A 36 -7.37 -11.44 34.79
N ASP A 37 -6.73 -11.88 35.88
CA ASP A 37 -5.60 -12.80 35.83
C ASP A 37 -6.01 -14.19 35.32
N GLU A 38 -7.21 -14.66 35.67
CA GLU A 38 -7.73 -15.93 35.16
C GLU A 38 -7.99 -15.86 33.65
N GLU A 39 -8.59 -14.76 33.18
CA GLU A 39 -8.81 -14.54 31.75
C GLU A 39 -7.49 -14.48 30.98
N ARG A 40 -6.48 -13.80 31.54
CA ARG A 40 -5.13 -13.71 30.96
C ARG A 40 -4.48 -15.09 30.85
N ALA A 41 -4.55 -15.90 31.90
CA ALA A 41 -4.01 -17.25 31.88
C ALA A 41 -4.69 -18.14 30.82
N ALA A 42 -6.02 -18.04 30.68
CA ALA A 42 -6.77 -18.78 29.68
C ALA A 42 -6.41 -18.35 28.24
N VAL A 43 -6.26 -17.04 28.00
CA VAL A 43 -5.86 -16.52 26.68
C VAL A 43 -4.43 -16.93 26.34
N GLU A 44 -3.48 -16.82 27.26
CA GLU A 44 -2.09 -17.24 27.03
C GLU A 44 -1.99 -18.75 26.74
N ALA A 45 -2.79 -19.58 27.41
CA ALA A 45 -2.86 -21.01 27.12
C ALA A 45 -3.35 -21.31 25.69
N ALA A 46 -4.29 -20.51 25.17
CA ALA A 46 -4.76 -20.63 23.79
C ALA A 46 -3.77 -20.06 22.76
N LEU A 47 -2.90 -19.13 23.17
CA LEU A 47 -1.87 -18.56 22.29
C LEU A 47 -0.73 -19.53 22.01
N GLU A 48 -0.32 -20.35 22.99
CA GLU A 48 0.80 -21.30 22.81
C GLU A 48 0.70 -22.19 21.55
N PRO A 49 -0.40 -22.92 21.30
CA PRO A 49 -0.52 -23.72 20.08
C PRO A 49 -0.57 -22.86 18.81
N LEU A 50 -1.21 -21.69 18.87
CA LEU A 50 -1.24 -20.76 17.75
C LEU A 50 0.16 -20.26 17.42
N GLU A 51 0.97 -19.86 18.40
CA GLU A 51 2.35 -19.43 18.19
C GLU A 51 3.19 -20.53 17.51
N GLN A 52 3.01 -21.79 17.91
CA GLN A 52 3.68 -22.93 17.28
C GLN A 52 3.27 -23.07 15.81
N GLU A 53 1.97 -22.96 15.51
CA GLU A 53 1.47 -22.98 14.14
C GLU A 53 2.07 -21.82 13.31
N LEU A 54 2.01 -20.59 13.84
CA LEU A 54 2.50 -19.38 13.15
C LEU A 54 4.00 -19.45 12.81
N ARG A 55 4.82 -20.13 13.61
CA ARG A 55 6.26 -20.36 13.32
C ARG A 55 6.49 -21.19 12.05
N THR A 56 5.52 -22.02 11.67
CA THR A 56 5.62 -22.90 10.50
C THR A 56 5.10 -22.26 9.22
N VAL A 57 4.40 -21.13 9.32
CA VAL A 57 3.77 -20.47 8.17
C VAL A 57 4.82 -19.85 7.25
N MET A 58 4.75 -20.20 5.97
CA MET A 58 5.56 -19.64 4.91
C MET A 58 4.73 -18.70 4.04
N THR A 59 5.24 -17.48 3.81
CA THR A 59 4.64 -16.47 2.94
C THR A 59 5.46 -16.31 1.66
N ALA A 60 4.94 -15.55 0.70
CA ALA A 60 5.68 -15.18 -0.51
C ALA A 60 7.01 -14.44 -0.23
N SER A 61 7.15 -13.83 0.96
CA SER A 61 8.36 -13.11 1.40
C SER A 61 9.23 -13.91 2.38
N GLY A 62 9.00 -15.22 2.51
CA GLY A 62 9.69 -16.09 3.48
C GLY A 62 8.85 -16.38 4.72
N PRO A 63 9.47 -16.80 5.84
CA PRO A 63 8.76 -17.13 7.07
C PRO A 63 7.86 -15.98 7.53
N LEU A 64 6.70 -16.32 8.08
CA LEU A 64 5.76 -15.35 8.62
C LEU A 64 6.43 -14.49 9.69
N ARG A 65 6.35 -13.17 9.52
CA ARG A 65 6.81 -12.20 10.52
C ARG A 65 5.63 -11.77 11.35
N TRP A 66 5.58 -12.22 12.59
CA TRP A 66 4.46 -11.94 13.49
C TRP A 66 4.96 -11.56 14.88
N GLN A 67 4.08 -10.96 15.68
CA GLN A 67 4.39 -10.56 17.05
C GLN A 67 3.15 -10.64 17.94
N VAL A 68 3.30 -11.08 19.19
CA VAL A 68 2.28 -10.90 20.23
C VAL A 68 2.55 -9.62 21.00
N ASP A 69 1.55 -8.76 21.14
CA ASP A 69 1.62 -7.56 21.95
C ASP A 69 1.13 -7.79 23.38
N ARG A 70 2.05 -8.28 24.22
CA ARG A 70 1.83 -8.56 25.65
C ARG A 70 2.03 -7.35 26.57
N ARG A 71 2.13 -6.13 26.04
CA ARG A 71 2.27 -4.93 26.90
C ARG A 71 1.03 -4.74 27.77
N GLU A 72 1.19 -4.24 28.98
CA GLU A 72 0.09 -3.90 29.90
C GLU A 72 -0.55 -2.56 29.52
N GLU A 73 -1.13 -2.52 28.32
CA GLU A 73 -1.77 -1.35 27.71
C GLU A 73 -3.20 -1.68 27.30
N SER A 74 -4.06 -0.67 27.22
CA SER A 74 -5.44 -0.88 26.77
C SER A 74 -5.49 -1.45 25.33
N PRO A 75 -6.45 -2.34 25.00
CA PRO A 75 -6.58 -2.87 23.64
C PRO A 75 -6.66 -1.78 22.58
N GLY A 76 -7.44 -0.71 22.84
CA GLY A 76 -7.57 0.42 21.91
C GLY A 76 -6.25 1.13 21.63
N PHE A 77 -5.38 1.29 22.65
CA PHE A 77 -4.05 1.84 22.46
C PHE A 77 -3.19 0.93 21.57
N LYS A 78 -3.17 -0.38 21.85
CA LYS A 78 -2.44 -1.36 21.03
C LYS A 78 -2.95 -1.36 19.58
N PHE A 79 -4.27 -1.30 19.37
CA PHE A 79 -4.89 -1.25 18.06
C PHE A 79 -4.37 -0.06 17.25
N ASN A 80 -4.45 1.15 17.82
CA ASN A 80 -3.96 2.36 17.18
C ASN A 80 -2.44 2.30 16.92
N HIS A 81 -1.66 1.80 17.89
CA HIS A 81 -0.21 1.67 17.79
C HIS A 81 0.24 0.85 16.56
N TRP A 82 -0.44 -0.27 16.30
CA TRP A 82 -0.14 -1.14 15.18
C TRP A 82 -0.76 -0.68 13.86
N GLU A 83 -1.94 -0.04 13.92
CA GLU A 83 -2.55 0.60 12.75
C GLU A 83 -1.68 1.73 12.22
N LEU A 84 -1.20 2.62 13.08
CA LEU A 84 -0.32 3.72 12.69
C LEU A 84 0.97 3.22 12.01
N ARG A 85 1.46 2.06 12.43
CA ARG A 85 2.65 1.39 11.88
C ARG A 85 2.36 0.56 10.61
N GLY A 86 1.11 0.45 10.22
CA GLY A 86 0.71 -0.22 8.99
C GLY A 86 0.89 -1.72 8.98
N VAL A 87 0.81 -2.38 10.14
CA VAL A 87 0.80 -3.86 10.20
C VAL A 87 -0.42 -4.38 9.44
N PRO A 88 -0.24 -5.21 8.39
CA PRO A 88 -1.33 -5.61 7.49
C PRO A 88 -2.53 -6.26 8.19
N LEU A 89 -2.26 -7.19 9.10
CA LEU A 89 -3.27 -8.01 9.77
C LEU A 89 -3.10 -7.95 11.28
N ARG A 90 -4.23 -7.89 11.99
CA ARG A 90 -4.30 -7.94 13.45
C ARG A 90 -5.24 -9.06 13.88
N LEU A 91 -4.76 -9.93 14.76
CA LEU A 91 -5.56 -10.96 15.41
C LEU A 91 -5.90 -10.50 16.83
N GLU A 92 -7.18 -10.40 17.13
CA GLU A 92 -7.70 -10.08 18.47
C GLU A 92 -8.21 -11.39 19.10
N ILE A 93 -7.73 -11.72 20.30
CA ILE A 93 -8.10 -12.95 21.01
C ILE A 93 -8.43 -12.60 22.46
N GLY A 94 -9.70 -12.71 22.83
CA GLY A 94 -10.16 -12.57 24.21
C GLY A 94 -10.80 -13.84 24.77
N PRO A 95 -11.28 -13.83 26.02
CA PRO A 95 -11.79 -15.02 26.70
C PRO A 95 -13.02 -15.62 26.00
N ARG A 96 -13.85 -14.77 25.37
CA ARG A 96 -15.01 -15.19 24.58
C ARG A 96 -14.60 -15.92 23.30
N ASP A 97 -13.54 -15.46 22.67
CA ASP A 97 -13.03 -16.05 21.43
C ASP A 97 -12.35 -17.39 21.73
N VAL A 98 -11.60 -17.48 22.84
CA VAL A 98 -11.05 -18.74 23.35
C VAL A 98 -12.13 -19.77 23.64
N ALA A 99 -13.21 -19.37 24.34
CA ALA A 99 -14.33 -20.27 24.63
C ALA A 99 -15.07 -20.75 23.36
N ALA A 100 -14.96 -20.00 22.26
CA ALA A 100 -15.54 -20.34 20.96
C ALA A 100 -14.51 -20.86 19.96
N GLU A 101 -13.28 -21.18 20.39
CA GLU A 101 -12.18 -21.68 19.57
C GLU A 101 -11.91 -20.83 18.30
N GLN A 102 -11.99 -19.51 18.46
CA GLN A 102 -11.87 -18.54 17.37
C GLN A 102 -10.97 -17.35 17.72
N ALA A 103 -10.70 -16.51 16.72
CA ALA A 103 -10.07 -15.20 16.83
C ALA A 103 -10.75 -14.22 15.87
N VAL A 104 -10.61 -12.92 16.14
CA VAL A 104 -11.05 -11.87 15.22
C VAL A 104 -9.86 -11.36 14.43
N LEU A 105 -9.86 -11.59 13.11
CA LEU A 105 -8.91 -11.02 12.17
C LEU A 105 -9.41 -9.65 11.72
N VAL A 106 -8.55 -8.63 11.82
CA VAL A 106 -8.82 -7.27 11.36
C VAL A 106 -7.79 -6.88 10.32
N ARG A 107 -8.26 -6.35 9.17
CA ARG A 107 -7.39 -5.85 8.11
C ARG A 107 -7.05 -4.38 8.33
N ARG A 108 -5.79 -4.00 8.15
CA ARG A 108 -5.38 -2.58 8.22
C ARG A 108 -5.99 -1.72 7.11
N LEU A 109 -6.26 -2.31 5.96
CA LEU A 109 -6.64 -1.59 4.75
C LEU A 109 -7.99 -0.88 4.85
N ASP A 110 -8.97 -1.53 5.50
CA ASP A 110 -10.36 -1.08 5.59
C ASP A 110 -11.00 -1.34 6.96
N ARG A 111 -10.24 -1.91 7.91
CA ARG A 111 -10.72 -2.32 9.25
C ARG A 111 -11.84 -3.35 9.21
N ALA A 112 -12.02 -4.06 8.10
CA ALA A 112 -12.94 -5.18 8.04
C ALA A 112 -12.52 -6.23 9.07
N LYS A 113 -13.53 -6.75 9.77
CA LYS A 113 -13.39 -7.78 10.80
C LYS A 113 -13.96 -9.08 10.29
N GLU A 114 -13.26 -10.16 10.55
CA GLU A 114 -13.68 -11.51 10.22
C GLU A 114 -13.34 -12.43 11.39
N THR A 115 -14.24 -13.34 11.72
CA THR A 115 -14.00 -14.36 12.72
C THR A 115 -13.40 -15.59 12.07
N LEU A 116 -12.27 -16.08 12.60
CA LEU A 116 -11.58 -17.28 12.12
C LEU A 116 -11.49 -18.30 13.24
N SER A 117 -11.72 -19.58 12.92
CA SER A 117 -11.37 -20.67 13.85
C SER A 117 -9.86 -20.66 14.10
N LEU A 118 -9.44 -20.83 15.36
CA LEU A 118 -8.02 -20.87 15.74
C LEU A 118 -7.25 -21.91 14.92
N ASN A 119 -7.86 -23.09 14.69
CA ASN A 119 -7.26 -24.19 13.93
C ASN A 119 -7.09 -23.91 12.42
N ALA A 120 -7.68 -22.83 11.91
CA ALA A 120 -7.62 -22.47 10.50
C ALA A 120 -6.68 -21.29 10.21
N ILE A 121 -6.16 -20.62 11.25
CA ILE A 121 -5.43 -19.36 11.10
C ILE A 121 -4.14 -19.57 10.30
N GLY A 122 -3.24 -20.45 10.75
CA GLY A 122 -1.94 -20.61 10.09
C GLY A 122 -2.07 -21.06 8.64
N GLY A 123 -3.01 -21.96 8.34
CA GLY A 123 -3.32 -22.40 6.97
C GLY A 123 -3.84 -21.31 6.04
N GLN A 124 -4.50 -20.27 6.56
CA GLN A 124 -5.10 -19.20 5.75
C GLN A 124 -4.23 -17.94 5.64
N LEU A 125 -3.33 -17.68 6.59
CA LEU A 125 -2.60 -16.41 6.67
C LEU A 125 -1.76 -16.12 5.43
N ALA A 126 -1.08 -17.11 4.87
CA ALA A 126 -0.25 -16.91 3.68
C ALA A 126 -1.07 -16.42 2.48
N GLY A 127 -2.23 -17.03 2.22
CA GLY A 127 -3.14 -16.63 1.15
C GLY A 127 -3.74 -15.25 1.39
N ARG A 128 -4.11 -14.93 2.64
CA ARG A 128 -4.65 -13.62 3.02
C ARG A 128 -3.62 -12.49 2.85
N LEU A 129 -2.37 -12.72 3.24
CA LEU A 129 -1.28 -11.75 3.01
C LEU A 129 -0.97 -11.58 1.52
N ALA A 130 -1.04 -12.65 0.71
CA ALA A 130 -0.89 -12.54 -0.74
C ALA A 130 -2.02 -11.72 -1.37
N GLY A 131 -3.27 -11.96 -0.97
CA GLY A 131 -4.43 -11.17 -1.40
C GLY A 131 -4.30 -9.69 -1.03
N TYR A 132 -3.92 -9.41 0.22
CA TYR A 132 -3.66 -8.04 0.69
C TYR A 132 -2.56 -7.35 -0.13
N GLN A 133 -1.44 -8.04 -0.38
CA GLN A 133 -0.34 -7.52 -1.20
C GLN A 133 -0.81 -7.14 -2.60
N GLN A 134 -1.63 -7.98 -3.23
CA GLN A 134 -2.20 -7.71 -4.54
C GLN A 134 -3.16 -6.52 -4.50
N GLU A 135 -4.01 -6.44 -3.49
CA GLU A 135 -4.99 -5.35 -3.34
C GLU A 135 -4.29 -3.99 -3.20
N VAL A 136 -3.25 -3.89 -2.38
CA VAL A 136 -2.44 -2.66 -2.24
C VAL A 136 -1.76 -2.28 -3.55
N PHE A 137 -1.24 -3.27 -4.29
CA PHE A 137 -0.63 -3.02 -5.61
C PHE A 137 -1.65 -2.51 -6.63
N GLN A 138 -2.83 -3.12 -6.70
CA GLN A 138 -3.90 -2.71 -7.61
C GLN A 138 -4.43 -1.31 -7.28
N ARG A 139 -4.58 -0.97 -5.99
CA ARG A 139 -4.92 0.39 -5.56
C ARG A 139 -3.91 1.42 -6.07
N ALA A 140 -2.61 1.12 -6.00
CA ALA A 140 -1.57 2.03 -6.49
C ALA A 140 -1.57 2.15 -8.02
N ILE A 141 -1.82 1.06 -8.76
CA ILE A 141 -2.01 1.12 -10.22
C ILE A 141 -3.21 1.98 -10.58
N ALA A 142 -4.36 1.76 -9.93
CA ALA A 142 -5.58 2.52 -10.19
C ALA A 142 -5.39 4.01 -9.88
N PHE A 143 -4.75 4.34 -8.75
CA PHE A 143 -4.42 5.72 -8.41
C PHE A 143 -3.53 6.37 -9.47
N ARG A 144 -2.44 5.70 -9.88
CA ARG A 144 -1.56 6.21 -10.93
C ARG A 144 -2.30 6.45 -12.23
N ALA A 145 -3.13 5.49 -12.65
CA ALA A 145 -3.92 5.60 -13.88
C ALA A 145 -4.93 6.76 -13.82
N ALA A 146 -5.63 6.92 -12.70
CA ALA A 146 -6.58 8.02 -12.50
C ALA A 146 -5.91 9.41 -12.48
N ASN A 147 -4.63 9.47 -12.09
CA ASN A 147 -3.81 10.68 -12.07
C ASN A 147 -2.80 10.73 -13.23
N SER A 148 -3.10 10.01 -14.32
CA SER A 148 -2.36 10.09 -15.58
C SER A 148 -3.29 10.61 -16.67
N HIS A 149 -2.79 11.55 -17.47
CA HIS A 149 -3.60 12.30 -18.42
C HIS A 149 -2.91 12.30 -19.79
N GLU A 150 -3.64 11.94 -20.84
CA GLU A 150 -3.19 12.19 -22.22
C GLU A 150 -3.65 13.58 -22.63
N VAL A 151 -2.73 14.38 -23.18
CA VAL A 151 -2.98 15.78 -23.58
C VAL A 151 -2.37 16.07 -24.94
N ASP A 152 -3.10 16.81 -25.77
CA ASP A 152 -2.77 17.04 -27.19
C ASP A 152 -2.57 18.51 -27.57
N ASP A 153 -2.87 19.42 -26.65
CA ASP A 153 -2.63 20.84 -26.82
C ASP A 153 -1.99 21.45 -25.56
N TYR A 154 -1.30 22.55 -25.77
CA TYR A 154 -0.46 23.14 -24.73
C TYR A 154 -1.24 23.90 -23.66
N ASP A 155 -2.43 24.43 -23.98
CA ASP A 155 -3.27 25.11 -23.00
C ASP A 155 -3.88 24.10 -22.02
N THR A 156 -4.39 22.97 -22.51
CA THR A 156 -4.83 21.84 -21.68
C THR A 156 -3.67 21.27 -20.87
N PHE A 157 -2.46 21.17 -21.43
CA PHE A 157 -1.28 20.74 -20.69
C PHE A 157 -1.02 21.66 -19.47
N LYS A 158 -0.96 22.98 -19.68
CA LYS A 158 -0.74 23.96 -18.59
C LYS A 158 -1.83 23.88 -17.53
N ALA A 159 -3.10 23.87 -17.93
CA ALA A 159 -4.22 23.76 -17.01
C ALA A 159 -4.16 22.46 -16.19
N THR A 160 -3.84 21.33 -16.83
CA THR A 160 -3.73 20.03 -16.16
C THR A 160 -2.58 20.02 -15.14
N VAL A 161 -1.41 20.57 -15.49
CA VAL A 161 -0.27 20.65 -14.55
C VAL A 161 -0.62 21.46 -13.30
N GLU A 162 -1.38 22.55 -13.44
CA GLU A 162 -1.70 23.44 -12.33
C GLU A 162 -2.87 22.95 -11.48
N GLU A 163 -3.95 22.50 -12.12
CA GLU A 163 -5.20 22.17 -11.41
C GLU A 163 -5.22 20.73 -10.88
N ARG A 164 -4.60 19.80 -11.60
CA ARG A 164 -4.68 18.35 -11.31
C ARG A 164 -3.33 17.76 -10.92
N GLY A 165 -2.25 18.24 -11.53
CA GLY A 165 -0.93 17.67 -11.41
C GLY A 165 -0.87 16.26 -12.01
N GLY A 166 -0.14 15.37 -11.34
CA GLY A 166 0.01 13.99 -11.78
C GLY A 166 0.94 13.83 -12.99
N PHE A 167 0.64 12.85 -13.82
CA PHE A 167 1.43 12.45 -14.97
C PHE A 167 0.75 12.87 -16.27
N LEU A 168 1.50 13.46 -17.19
CA LEU A 168 0.98 13.95 -18.46
C LEU A 168 1.70 13.27 -19.62
N TYR A 169 0.97 12.50 -20.41
CA TYR A 169 1.46 11.89 -21.65
C TYR A 169 1.19 12.83 -22.82
N ALA A 170 2.28 13.38 -23.37
CA ALA A 170 2.20 14.38 -24.43
C ALA A 170 3.23 14.12 -25.53
N HIS A 171 2.91 14.56 -26.74
CA HIS A 171 3.84 14.47 -27.87
C HIS A 171 4.96 15.50 -27.77
N TRP A 172 6.17 15.05 -28.07
CA TRP A 172 7.39 15.84 -28.09
C TRP A 172 8.22 15.55 -29.33
N CYS A 173 8.79 16.58 -29.93
CA CYS A 173 9.52 16.50 -31.22
C CYS A 173 10.97 15.96 -31.09
N GLY A 174 11.46 15.70 -29.88
CA GLY A 174 12.85 15.31 -29.64
C GLY A 174 13.81 16.48 -29.41
N ASP A 175 13.32 17.71 -29.46
CA ASP A 175 14.13 18.93 -29.33
C ASP A 175 14.09 19.47 -27.89
N SER A 176 15.28 19.69 -27.32
CA SER A 176 15.44 20.20 -25.95
C SER A 176 14.94 21.64 -25.79
N THR A 177 14.79 22.41 -26.88
CA THR A 177 14.21 23.75 -26.83
C THR A 177 12.74 23.72 -26.40
N CYS A 178 11.95 22.78 -26.93
CA CYS A 178 10.54 22.61 -26.55
C CYS A 178 10.39 22.10 -25.12
N GLU A 179 11.24 21.16 -24.68
CA GLU A 179 11.22 20.69 -23.28
C GLU A 179 11.54 21.83 -22.31
N ARG A 180 12.56 22.63 -22.64
CA ARG A 180 12.96 23.77 -21.81
C ARG A 180 11.86 24.82 -21.69
N GLN A 181 11.15 25.11 -22.78
CA GLN A 181 10.00 26.01 -22.74
C GLN A 181 8.90 25.49 -21.81
N ILE A 182 8.54 24.20 -21.93
CA ILE A 182 7.54 23.57 -21.03
C ILE A 182 7.98 23.72 -19.56
N ASN A 183 9.26 23.46 -19.26
CA ASN A 183 9.78 23.58 -17.91
C ASN A 183 9.76 25.02 -17.38
N GLU A 184 10.20 26.00 -18.18
CA GLU A 184 10.20 27.42 -17.82
C GLU A 184 8.78 27.94 -17.51
N GLU A 185 7.78 27.48 -18.27
CA GLU A 185 6.40 27.96 -18.13
C GLU A 185 5.57 27.19 -17.09
N THR A 186 5.88 25.91 -16.85
CA THR A 186 5.02 25.02 -16.03
C THR A 186 5.72 24.32 -14.87
N GLY A 187 7.05 24.30 -14.87
CA GLY A 187 7.88 23.49 -13.97
C GLY A 187 7.85 21.98 -14.25
N ALA A 188 7.15 21.53 -15.29
CA ALA A 188 7.12 20.12 -15.69
C ALA A 188 8.34 19.77 -16.55
N THR A 189 8.90 18.57 -16.31
CA THR A 189 10.04 18.02 -17.07
C THR A 189 9.69 16.63 -17.59
N ILE A 190 10.39 16.18 -18.64
CA ILE A 190 10.24 14.79 -19.10
C ILE A 190 10.79 13.86 -18.01
N ARG A 191 9.96 12.91 -17.58
CA ARG A 191 10.28 11.91 -16.55
C ARG A 191 10.77 10.61 -17.15
N VAL A 192 10.14 10.21 -18.25
CA VAL A 192 10.49 9.00 -18.99
C VAL A 192 9.97 9.11 -20.42
N ILE A 193 10.75 8.57 -21.37
CA ILE A 193 10.28 8.21 -22.69
C ILE A 193 9.89 6.72 -22.60
N PRO A 194 8.58 6.39 -22.58
CA PRO A 194 8.15 5.00 -22.41
C PRO A 194 8.71 4.08 -23.51
N PHE A 195 9.08 2.85 -23.15
CA PHE A 195 9.45 1.84 -24.17
C PHE A 195 8.24 1.41 -24.99
N GLU A 196 7.09 1.32 -24.33
CA GLU A 196 5.79 1.08 -24.94
C GLU A 196 4.91 2.28 -24.61
N SER A 197 4.56 3.07 -25.63
CA SER A 197 3.76 4.28 -25.48
C SER A 197 2.40 4.09 -26.15
N SER A 198 1.32 4.38 -25.42
CA SER A 198 -0.01 4.52 -26.01
C SER A 198 -0.06 5.83 -26.82
N GLY A 199 -0.65 5.79 -28.01
CA GLY A 199 -0.92 7.00 -28.81
C GLY A 199 -0.17 7.12 -30.14
N GLY A 200 0.82 6.27 -30.43
CA GLY A 200 1.48 6.24 -31.74
C GLY A 200 2.16 7.58 -32.10
N PRO A 201 2.39 7.89 -33.39
CA PRO A 201 2.96 9.17 -33.81
C PRO A 201 1.93 10.31 -33.73
N GLY A 202 2.42 11.51 -33.44
CA GLY A 202 1.60 12.72 -33.31
C GLY A 202 2.40 14.00 -33.56
N LYS A 203 1.98 15.11 -32.94
CA LYS A 203 2.59 16.44 -33.13
C LYS A 203 3.03 17.02 -31.79
N CYS A 204 4.22 17.60 -31.74
CA CYS A 204 4.71 18.23 -30.52
C CYS A 204 3.79 19.36 -30.06
N LEU A 205 3.56 19.42 -28.73
CA LEU A 205 2.71 20.44 -28.10
C LEU A 205 3.14 21.88 -28.39
N ILE A 206 4.44 22.12 -28.59
CA ILE A 206 5.01 23.47 -28.69
C ILE A 206 5.07 23.95 -30.14
N ASP A 207 5.66 23.16 -31.03
CA ASP A 207 6.02 23.60 -32.38
C ASP A 207 5.30 22.85 -33.50
N GLY A 208 4.47 21.86 -33.16
CA GLY A 208 3.71 21.06 -34.11
C GLY A 208 4.53 20.09 -34.97
N ARG A 209 5.86 19.99 -34.78
CA ARG A 209 6.71 19.05 -35.51
C ARG A 209 6.31 17.60 -35.22
N PRO A 210 6.58 16.66 -36.14
CA PRO A 210 6.29 15.25 -35.93
C PRO A 210 6.94 14.71 -34.65
N SER A 211 6.16 13.93 -33.91
CA SER A 211 6.58 13.19 -32.72
C SER A 211 6.32 11.71 -32.96
N SER A 212 7.28 10.84 -32.63
CA SER A 212 7.13 9.39 -32.84
C SER A 212 6.27 8.71 -31.79
N GLN A 213 6.17 9.30 -30.59
CA GLN A 213 5.44 8.75 -29.45
C GLN A 213 5.15 9.83 -28.39
N ARG A 214 4.20 9.55 -27.49
CA ARG A 214 4.03 10.36 -26.28
C ARG A 214 5.16 10.08 -25.29
N VAL A 215 5.61 11.13 -24.62
CA VAL A 215 6.54 11.07 -23.49
C VAL A 215 5.83 11.49 -22.21
N LEU A 216 6.34 11.06 -21.05
CA LEU A 216 5.73 11.36 -19.76
C LEU A 216 6.34 12.61 -19.13
N PHE A 217 5.51 13.63 -18.89
CA PHE A 217 5.84 14.82 -18.13
C PHE A 217 5.28 14.77 -16.72
N ALA A 218 5.98 15.40 -15.77
CA ALA A 218 5.47 15.69 -14.43
C ALA A 218 6.29 16.81 -13.77
N ARG A 219 5.75 17.46 -12.74
CA ARG A 219 6.54 18.24 -11.78
C ARG A 219 7.37 17.29 -10.91
N ALA A 220 8.67 17.56 -10.78
CA ALA A 220 9.56 16.74 -9.96
C ALA A 220 9.43 17.09 -8.47
N TYR A 221 9.71 16.10 -7.61
CA TYR A 221 9.92 16.29 -6.16
C TYR A 221 11.12 17.20 -5.86
#